data_AF-A0A4S4EEP9-F1
#
_entry.id   AF-A0A4S4EEP9-F1
#
_cell.length_a   1.000
_cell.length_b   1.000
_cell.length_c   1.000
_cell.angle_alpha   90.00
_cell.angle_beta   90.00
_cell.angle_gamma   90.00
#
_symmetry.space_group_name_H-M   'P 1'
#
loop_
_entity.id
_entity.type
_entity.pdbx_description
1 polymer ?
#
loop_
_entity_poly.entity_id
_entity_poly.type
_entity_poly.pdbx_seq_one_letter_code
_entity_poly.pdbx_strand_id
1 'polypeptide(L)'
;MRLGLKLLQERAKSGSFWWPYISNLPETYSVPIFFPGEDIKNLQYAPLLYQVVAGTQIKQDEPLVLNYGCLNNDFFLLDYGFVVPSNPYDCIELKYDGALLDAASMAAGVSSPNFSSPAPWQQQILSQLNLDGEAPLLKVSLGGPELVEDRLLAALRVLLADDMEMVKHDLSTLKLLSVEAPLGISNEVSALRTVIALCVIALGHFPTKIMEDESILKQRVSVSTELAVQFRIQKKSTIIDVMRDLTRRVKLLLSKESVSA
;
A
#
# COMPACT_ATOMS: atom_id res chain seq x y z
N MET A 1 -5.00 9.04 -17.12
CA MET A 1 -5.98 8.83 -18.23
C MET A 1 -6.70 10.06 -18.82
N ARG A 2 -7.02 11.13 -18.08
CA ARG A 2 -7.87 12.26 -18.58
C ARG A 2 -7.34 12.98 -19.82
N LEU A 3 -6.02 13.15 -19.94
CA LEU A 3 -5.42 13.84 -21.07
C LEU A 3 -5.54 13.04 -22.38
N GLY A 4 -5.33 11.71 -22.32
CA GLY A 4 -5.39 10.84 -23.51
C GLY A 4 -6.79 10.79 -24.13
N LEU A 5 -7.83 10.65 -23.31
CA LEU A 5 -9.21 10.70 -23.80
C LEU A 5 -9.61 12.10 -24.29
N LYS A 6 -9.15 13.16 -23.61
CA LYS A 6 -9.39 14.53 -24.06
C LYS A 6 -8.70 14.80 -25.39
N LEU A 7 -7.49 14.29 -25.58
CA LEU A 7 -6.76 14.35 -26.83
C LEU A 7 -7.50 13.61 -27.96
N LEU A 8 -7.98 12.38 -27.70
CA LEU A 8 -8.77 11.61 -28.68
C LEU A 8 -10.09 12.31 -29.04
N GLN A 9 -10.78 12.89 -28.05
CA GLN A 9 -12.01 13.65 -28.26
C GLN A 9 -11.76 14.91 -29.11
N GLU A 10 -10.73 15.69 -28.77
CA GLU A 10 -10.37 16.89 -29.53
C GLU A 10 -9.85 16.53 -30.93
N ARG A 11 -9.19 15.37 -31.10
CA ARG A 11 -8.79 14.84 -32.42
C ARG A 11 -9.98 14.43 -33.28
N ALA A 12 -11.05 13.91 -32.68
CA ALA A 12 -12.27 13.51 -33.40
C ALA A 12 -13.22 14.69 -33.71
N LYS A 13 -12.97 15.89 -33.16
CA LYS A 13 -13.85 17.05 -33.28
C LYS A 13 -13.47 17.94 -34.48
N SER A 14 -14.38 18.10 -35.43
CA SER A 14 -14.22 19.05 -36.54
C SER A 14 -14.07 20.49 -36.03
N GLY A 15 -12.98 21.15 -36.41
CA GLY A 15 -12.67 22.52 -35.98
C GLY A 15 -12.18 22.67 -34.54
N SER A 16 -11.51 21.64 -33.99
CA SER A 16 -10.91 21.76 -32.66
C SER A 16 -9.92 22.94 -32.58
N PHE A 17 -10.01 23.72 -31.49
CA PHE A 17 -9.04 24.78 -31.18
C PHE A 17 -7.61 24.23 -31.10
N TRP A 18 -7.45 23.00 -30.63
CA TRP A 18 -6.15 22.34 -30.50
C TRP A 18 -5.66 21.67 -31.78
N TRP A 19 -6.43 21.76 -32.88
CA TRP A 19 -6.07 21.10 -34.13
C TRP A 19 -4.68 21.47 -34.67
N PRO A 20 -4.21 22.74 -34.61
CA PRO A 20 -2.85 23.07 -35.02
C PRO A 20 -1.77 22.33 -34.21
N TYR A 21 -2.04 21.96 -32.96
CA TYR A 21 -1.15 21.14 -32.15
C TYR A 21 -1.33 19.65 -32.43
N ILE A 22 -2.58 19.16 -32.44
CA ILE A 22 -2.92 17.74 -32.63
C ILE A 22 -2.47 17.22 -33.99
N SER A 23 -2.60 18.03 -35.05
CA SER A 23 -2.16 17.67 -36.40
C SER A 23 -0.63 17.60 -36.54
N ASN A 24 0.12 18.16 -35.59
CA ASN A 24 1.57 18.05 -35.52
C ASN A 24 2.05 16.90 -34.61
N LEU A 25 1.13 16.20 -33.93
CA LEU A 25 1.52 15.05 -33.12
C LEU A 25 1.92 13.88 -34.03
N PRO A 26 2.95 13.10 -33.64
CA PRO A 26 3.29 11.87 -34.32
C PRO A 26 2.09 10.91 -34.37
N GLU A 27 1.81 10.35 -35.55
CA GLU A 27 0.78 9.33 -35.71
C GLU A 27 1.22 7.96 -35.17
N THR A 28 2.54 7.74 -35.17
CA THR A 28 3.20 6.55 -34.64
C THR A 28 4.31 6.99 -33.68
N TYR A 29 4.61 6.12 -32.73
CA TYR A 29 5.70 6.32 -31.78
C TYR A 29 6.75 5.25 -31.99
N SER A 30 8.02 5.64 -31.90
CA SER A 30 9.16 4.75 -32.06
C SER A 30 9.49 3.97 -30.78
N VAL A 31 8.50 3.68 -29.94
CA VAL A 31 8.69 2.85 -28.74
C VAL A 31 8.46 1.37 -29.10
N PRO A 32 9.22 0.42 -28.51
CA PRO A 32 9.24 -0.98 -28.96
C PRO A 32 7.89 -1.70 -28.98
N ILE A 33 6.90 -1.25 -28.20
CA ILE A 33 5.54 -1.84 -28.20
C ILE A 33 4.80 -1.66 -29.53
N PHE A 34 5.19 -0.69 -30.36
CA PHE A 34 4.64 -0.47 -31.70
C PHE A 34 5.54 -1.02 -32.82
N PHE A 35 6.62 -1.73 -32.50
CA PHE A 35 7.50 -2.29 -33.52
C PHE A 35 6.85 -3.52 -34.15
N PRO A 36 6.91 -3.67 -35.48
CA PRO A 36 6.64 -4.94 -36.14
C PRO A 36 7.47 -6.06 -35.53
N GLY A 37 6.93 -7.28 -35.45
CA GLY A 37 7.63 -8.42 -34.84
C GLY A 37 8.98 -8.75 -35.49
N GLU A 38 9.18 -8.36 -36.75
CA GLU A 38 10.47 -8.44 -37.45
C GLU A 38 11.47 -7.38 -36.96
N ASP A 39 11.02 -6.15 -36.71
CA ASP A 39 11.86 -5.04 -36.24
C ASP A 39 12.28 -5.19 -34.78
N ILE A 40 11.45 -5.84 -33.97
CA ILE A 40 11.84 -6.21 -32.60
C ILE A 40 13.13 -7.03 -32.65
N LYS A 41 13.28 -7.97 -33.59
CA LYS A 41 14.49 -8.83 -33.71
C LYS A 41 15.77 -8.02 -34.00
N ASN A 42 15.65 -6.84 -34.60
CA ASN A 42 16.77 -5.95 -34.89
C ASN A 42 17.34 -5.25 -33.64
N LEU A 43 16.65 -5.29 -32.50
CA LEU A 43 17.16 -4.69 -31.27
C LEU A 43 18.46 -5.35 -30.79
N GLN A 44 18.72 -6.62 -31.16
CA GLN A 44 19.99 -7.37 -31.00
C GLN A 44 20.65 -7.27 -29.61
N TYR A 45 19.89 -6.84 -28.61
CA TYR A 45 20.29 -6.74 -27.23
C TYR A 45 19.39 -7.69 -26.46
N ALA A 46 19.93 -8.87 -26.16
CA ALA A 46 19.21 -9.98 -25.54
C ALA A 46 18.31 -9.52 -24.36
N PRO A 47 18.77 -8.71 -23.39
CA PRO A 47 17.92 -8.28 -22.28
C PRO A 47 16.69 -7.44 -22.67
N LEU A 48 16.68 -6.83 -23.87
CA LEU A 48 15.57 -6.04 -24.42
C LEU A 48 14.68 -6.86 -25.37
N LEU A 49 15.27 -7.80 -26.11
CA LEU A 49 14.57 -8.78 -26.96
C LEU A 49 13.73 -9.77 -26.16
N TYR A 50 14.13 -10.06 -24.92
CA TYR A 50 13.41 -10.94 -23.99
C TYR A 50 12.43 -10.19 -23.05
N GLN A 51 12.07 -8.93 -23.33
CA GLN A 51 11.25 -8.14 -22.38
C GLN A 51 9.77 -8.46 -22.40
N VAL A 52 9.29 -9.26 -23.36
CA VAL A 52 7.96 -9.86 -23.30
C VAL A 52 8.09 -11.37 -23.50
N VAL A 53 8.67 -12.02 -22.50
CA VAL A 53 8.62 -13.48 -22.38
C VAL A 53 7.34 -13.82 -21.62
N ALA A 54 6.61 -14.82 -22.11
CA ALA A 54 5.48 -15.36 -21.37
C ALA A 54 5.99 -15.93 -20.03
N GLY A 55 5.62 -15.29 -18.92
CA GLY A 55 5.97 -15.76 -17.57
C GLY A 55 5.31 -17.09 -17.20
N THR A 56 4.33 -17.53 -18.00
CA THR A 56 3.60 -18.79 -17.86
C THR A 56 3.36 -19.40 -19.25
N GLN A 57 3.06 -20.71 -19.33
CA GLN A 57 2.56 -21.27 -20.57
C GLN A 57 1.20 -20.66 -20.92
N ILE A 58 1.01 -20.29 -22.18
CA ILE A 58 -0.23 -19.70 -22.70
C ILE A 58 -0.80 -20.70 -23.70
N LYS A 59 -2.04 -21.16 -23.47
CA LYS A 59 -2.70 -22.04 -24.43
C LYS A 59 -3.20 -21.25 -25.63
N GLN A 60 -3.39 -21.94 -26.75
CA GLN A 60 -4.05 -21.36 -27.90
C GLN A 60 -5.43 -20.81 -27.49
N ASP A 61 -5.75 -19.61 -27.98
CA ASP A 61 -6.99 -18.87 -27.72
C ASP A 61 -7.18 -18.34 -26.27
N GLU A 62 -6.18 -18.48 -25.39
CA GLU A 62 -6.18 -17.76 -24.11
C GLU A 62 -5.78 -16.29 -24.30
N PRO A 63 -6.42 -15.34 -23.57
CA PRO A 63 -6.05 -13.93 -23.64
C PRO A 63 -4.59 -13.70 -23.23
N LEU A 64 -3.84 -12.98 -24.05
CA LEU A 64 -2.51 -12.48 -23.69
C LEU A 64 -2.67 -11.38 -22.63
N VAL A 65 -2.09 -11.60 -21.44
CA VAL A 65 -2.08 -10.62 -20.34
C VAL A 65 -0.67 -10.10 -20.09
N LEU A 66 -0.56 -8.85 -19.64
CA LEU A 66 0.70 -8.19 -19.29
C LEU A 66 0.79 -7.95 -17.79
N ASN A 67 2.00 -8.03 -17.23
CA ASN A 67 2.28 -7.58 -15.87
C ASN A 67 2.69 -6.10 -15.91
N TYR A 68 1.84 -5.25 -15.34
CA TYR A 68 2.04 -3.79 -15.30
C TYR A 68 3.02 -3.36 -14.19
N GLY A 69 3.58 -4.30 -13.44
CA GLY A 69 4.49 -4.09 -12.33
C GLY A 69 3.82 -4.27 -10.96
N CYS A 70 4.63 -4.05 -9.92
CA CYS A 70 4.25 -4.20 -8.51
C CYS A 70 3.45 -2.98 -8.01
N LEU A 71 2.32 -2.67 -8.64
CA LEU A 71 1.49 -1.52 -8.30
C LEU A 71 0.32 -1.89 -7.38
N ASN A 72 -0.06 -0.98 -6.48
CA ASN A 72 -1.27 -1.11 -5.67
C ASN A 72 -2.54 -0.78 -6.49
N ASN A 73 -3.71 -1.06 -5.91
CA ASN A 73 -4.97 -0.81 -6.61
C ASN A 73 -5.30 0.69 -6.76
N ASP A 74 -4.67 1.58 -6.00
CA ASP A 74 -4.84 3.03 -6.18
C ASP A 74 -4.30 3.46 -7.54
N PHE A 75 -3.09 3.03 -7.90
CA PHE A 75 -2.50 3.28 -9.21
C PHE A 75 -3.27 2.56 -10.32
N PHE A 76 -3.62 1.28 -10.15
CA PHE A 76 -4.39 0.56 -11.17
C PHE A 76 -5.74 1.21 -11.45
N LEU A 77 -6.43 1.70 -10.43
CA LEU A 77 -7.71 2.36 -10.64
C LEU A 77 -7.55 3.74 -11.27
N LEU A 78 -6.64 4.58 -10.76
CA LEU A 78 -6.51 5.99 -11.18
C LEU A 78 -5.85 6.15 -12.55
N ASP A 79 -4.82 5.35 -12.84
CA ASP A 79 -4.01 5.50 -14.05
C ASP A 79 -4.48 4.58 -15.18
N TYR A 80 -4.99 3.40 -14.84
CA TYR A 80 -5.31 2.33 -15.81
C TYR A 80 -6.79 1.93 -15.87
N GLY A 81 -7.60 2.27 -14.85
CA GLY A 81 -9.05 2.07 -14.87
C GLY A 81 -9.52 0.65 -14.55
N PHE A 82 -8.78 -0.11 -13.75
CA PHE A 82 -9.20 -1.43 -13.26
C PHE A 82 -8.73 -1.68 -11.82
N VAL A 83 -9.29 -2.72 -11.19
CA VAL A 83 -8.91 -3.18 -9.85
C VAL A 83 -8.46 -4.63 -9.95
N VAL A 84 -7.33 -4.97 -9.35
CA VAL A 84 -6.81 -6.34 -9.31
C VAL A 84 -7.32 -7.02 -8.03
N PRO A 85 -8.12 -8.09 -8.14
CA PRO A 85 -8.53 -8.88 -6.97
C PRO A 85 -7.32 -9.53 -6.31
N SER A 86 -7.29 -9.54 -4.97
CA SER A 86 -6.24 -10.20 -4.20
C SER A 86 -4.82 -9.77 -4.61
N ASN A 87 -4.64 -8.48 -4.90
CA ASN A 87 -3.37 -7.91 -5.32
C ASN A 87 -2.37 -7.93 -4.15
N PRO A 88 -1.24 -8.65 -4.24
CA PRO A 88 -0.26 -8.74 -3.15
C PRO A 88 0.48 -7.41 -2.89
N TYR A 89 0.40 -6.46 -3.81
CA TYR A 89 0.98 -5.12 -3.67
C TYR A 89 -0.05 -4.09 -3.21
N ASP A 90 -1.30 -4.48 -2.94
CA ASP A 90 -2.30 -3.55 -2.44
C ASP A 90 -2.03 -3.17 -0.99
N CYS A 91 -2.16 -1.89 -0.68
CA CYS A 91 -1.92 -1.34 0.64
C CYS A 91 -2.98 -0.28 0.95
N ILE A 92 -3.14 0.04 2.24
CA ILE A 92 -3.88 1.22 2.66
C ILE A 92 -2.92 2.29 3.15
N GLU A 93 -3.27 3.53 2.91
CA GLU A 93 -2.50 4.70 3.34
C GLU A 93 -3.20 5.36 4.52
N LEU A 94 -2.44 5.61 5.57
CA LEU A 94 -2.88 6.28 6.78
C LEU A 94 -2.02 7.52 7.00
N LYS A 95 -2.60 8.51 7.67
CA LYS A 95 -1.85 9.64 8.19
C LYS A 95 -1.26 9.26 9.54
N TYR A 96 0.05 9.40 9.68
CA TYR A 96 0.74 9.40 10.95
C TYR A 96 0.29 10.63 11.75
N ASP A 97 -0.44 10.38 12.82
CA ASP A 97 -1.10 11.41 13.62
C ASP A 97 -1.13 10.96 15.08
N GLY A 98 -0.47 11.71 15.97
CA GLY A 98 -0.30 11.31 17.37
C GLY A 98 -1.63 11.09 18.10
N ALA A 99 -2.67 11.89 17.83
CA ALA A 99 -3.98 11.74 18.45
C ALA A 99 -4.70 10.47 17.96
N LEU A 100 -4.55 10.15 16.67
CA LEU A 100 -5.06 8.89 16.12
C LEU A 100 -4.34 7.68 16.73
N LEU A 101 -3.03 7.76 16.92
CA LEU A 101 -2.23 6.72 17.58
C LEU A 101 -2.62 6.54 19.05
N ASP A 102 -2.83 7.64 19.79
CA ASP A 102 -3.34 7.60 21.16
C ASP A 102 -4.71 6.92 21.23
N ALA A 103 -5.63 7.29 20.35
CA ALA A 103 -6.96 6.69 20.28
C ALA A 103 -6.89 5.18 19.99
N ALA A 104 -6.06 4.76 19.04
CA ALA A 104 -5.83 3.37 18.71
C ALA A 104 -5.22 2.59 19.89
N SER A 105 -4.22 3.17 20.53
CA SER A 105 -3.52 2.54 21.66
C SER A 105 -4.43 2.38 22.89
N MET A 106 -5.27 3.39 23.18
CA MET A 106 -6.29 3.29 24.22
C MET A 106 -7.31 2.19 23.91
N ALA A 107 -7.81 2.12 22.66
CA ALA A 107 -8.72 1.06 22.23
C ALA A 107 -8.08 -0.33 22.30
N ALA A 108 -6.76 -0.41 22.15
CA ALA A 108 -5.96 -1.62 22.26
C ALA A 108 -5.64 -2.03 23.72
N GLY A 109 -5.98 -1.20 24.71
CA GLY A 109 -5.71 -1.46 26.13
C GLY A 109 -4.22 -1.34 26.51
N VAL A 110 -3.44 -0.59 25.73
CA VAL A 110 -2.02 -0.34 26.02
C VAL A 110 -1.92 0.76 27.08
N SER A 111 -1.15 0.53 28.14
CA SER A 111 -0.95 1.47 29.23
C SER A 111 -0.04 2.64 28.81
N SER A 112 -0.37 3.86 29.27
CA SER A 112 0.41 5.10 29.07
C SER A 112 0.83 5.48 27.64
N PRO A 113 -0.10 5.59 26.67
CA PRO A 113 0.21 6.14 25.36
C PRO A 113 0.34 7.66 25.42
N ASN A 114 1.53 8.19 25.12
CA ASN A 114 1.75 9.62 24.91
C ASN A 114 2.29 9.86 23.48
N PHE A 115 1.64 9.29 22.46
CA PHE A 115 2.05 9.45 21.06
C PHE A 115 1.90 10.90 20.60
N SER A 116 0.92 11.64 21.13
CA SER A 116 0.74 13.08 20.85
C SER A 116 1.74 13.99 21.56
N SER A 117 2.46 13.50 22.58
CA SER A 117 3.42 14.28 23.37
C SER A 117 4.70 13.47 23.64
N PRO A 118 5.46 13.12 22.58
CA PRO A 118 6.69 12.35 22.72
C PRO A 118 7.77 13.09 23.50
N ALA A 119 8.62 12.34 24.21
CA ALA A 119 9.79 12.88 24.88
C ALA A 119 10.80 13.46 23.87
N PRO A 120 11.67 14.41 24.27
CA PRO A 120 12.62 15.04 23.35
C PRO A 120 13.53 14.06 22.59
N TRP A 121 13.95 12.97 23.25
CA TRP A 121 14.77 11.93 22.62
C TRP A 121 13.97 11.09 21.61
N GLN A 122 12.67 10.86 21.85
CA GLN A 122 11.77 10.19 20.91
C GLN A 122 11.54 11.06 19.67
N GLN A 123 11.34 12.37 19.84
CA GLN A 123 11.22 13.33 18.74
C GLN A 123 12.45 13.35 17.82
N GLN A 124 13.65 13.25 18.39
CA GLN A 124 14.89 13.14 17.61
C GLN A 124 14.89 11.89 16.71
N ILE A 125 14.39 10.76 17.21
CA ILE A 125 14.29 9.53 16.43
C ILE A 125 13.16 9.63 15.39
N LEU A 126 12.02 10.21 15.73
CA LEU A 126 10.94 10.46 14.77
C LEU A 126 11.38 11.37 13.62
N SER A 127 12.22 12.36 13.90
CA SER A 127 12.85 13.20 12.88
C SER A 127 13.78 12.40 11.97
N GLN A 128 14.57 11.46 12.51
CA GLN A 128 15.39 10.54 11.70
C GLN A 128 14.55 9.56 10.87
N LEU A 129 13.33 9.25 11.32
CA LEU A 129 12.34 8.48 10.57
C LEU A 129 11.53 9.34 9.59
N ASN A 130 11.82 10.65 9.45
CA ASN A 130 11.05 11.59 8.63
C ASN A 130 9.55 11.63 9.00
N LEU A 131 9.20 11.38 10.26
CA LEU A 131 7.84 11.47 10.79
C LEU A 131 7.62 12.74 11.63
N ASP A 132 8.69 13.49 11.89
CA ASP A 132 8.69 14.78 12.58
C ASP A 132 9.73 15.72 11.93
N GLY A 133 9.71 17.02 12.26
CA GLY A 133 10.65 18.03 11.73
C GLY A 133 10.02 19.03 10.74
N GLU A 134 10.85 19.68 9.91
CA GLU A 134 10.40 20.80 9.04
C GLU A 134 9.48 20.36 7.88
N ALA A 135 9.70 19.17 7.33
CA ALA A 135 8.92 18.63 6.20
C ALA A 135 8.67 17.11 6.36
N PRO A 136 7.84 16.70 7.34
CA PRO A 136 7.66 15.30 7.67
C PRO A 136 6.83 14.57 6.59
N LEU A 137 7.23 13.33 6.28
CA LEU A 137 6.45 12.41 5.45
C LEU A 137 5.47 11.64 6.33
N LEU A 138 4.35 12.29 6.66
CA LEU A 138 3.32 11.73 7.55
C LEU A 138 2.45 10.65 6.91
N LYS A 139 2.65 10.35 5.62
CA LYS A 139 1.95 9.24 4.98
C LYS A 139 2.64 7.93 5.36
N VAL A 140 1.88 6.99 5.91
CA VAL A 140 2.35 5.63 6.23
C VAL A 140 1.43 4.57 5.64
N SER A 141 1.97 3.40 5.28
CA SER A 141 1.20 2.32 4.64
C SER A 141 1.10 1.05 5.48
N LEU A 142 -0.02 0.34 5.32
CA LEU A 142 -0.24 -1.01 5.84
C LEU A 142 -0.66 -1.96 4.71
N GLY A 143 -0.05 -3.14 4.67
CA GLY A 143 -0.19 -4.09 3.57
C GLY A 143 0.76 -3.81 2.39
N GLY A 144 0.69 -4.66 1.37
CA GLY A 144 1.64 -4.70 0.26
C GLY A 144 2.77 -5.70 0.53
N PRO A 145 4.00 -5.45 0.01
CA PRO A 145 5.13 -6.37 0.19
C PRO A 145 5.58 -6.46 1.66
N GLU A 146 5.37 -5.39 2.43
CA GLU A 146 5.62 -5.32 3.87
C GLU A 146 4.28 -5.18 4.60
N LEU A 147 4.08 -5.95 5.66
CA LEU A 147 2.81 -5.97 6.38
C LEU A 147 2.49 -4.62 7.05
N VAL A 148 3.53 -3.97 7.59
CA VAL A 148 3.50 -2.67 8.26
C VAL A 148 4.73 -1.92 7.77
N GLU A 149 4.58 -0.68 7.34
CA GLU A 149 5.71 0.13 6.93
C GLU A 149 6.74 0.29 8.07
N ASP A 150 8.00 0.04 7.74
CA ASP A 150 9.17 0.13 8.60
C ASP A 150 9.21 1.35 9.53
N ARG A 151 8.88 2.54 9.00
CA ARG A 151 8.91 3.80 9.75
C ARG A 151 7.84 3.84 10.84
N LEU A 152 6.64 3.36 10.53
CA LEU A 152 5.54 3.29 11.50
C LEU A 152 5.87 2.30 12.61
N LEU A 153 6.41 1.14 12.26
CA LEU A 153 6.79 0.12 13.24
C LEU A 153 7.88 0.62 14.19
N ALA A 154 8.94 1.21 13.65
CA ALA A 154 10.02 1.80 14.44
C ALA A 154 9.50 2.92 15.36
N ALA A 155 8.63 3.81 14.85
CA ALA A 155 8.05 4.88 15.63
C ALA A 155 7.21 4.35 16.81
N LEU A 156 6.36 3.34 16.59
CA LEU A 156 5.55 2.76 17.67
C LEU A 156 6.41 2.10 18.74
N ARG A 157 7.45 1.36 18.36
CA ARG A 157 8.40 0.73 19.28
C ARG A 157 9.08 1.76 20.17
N VAL A 158 9.57 2.84 19.58
CA VAL A 158 10.26 3.96 20.26
C VAL A 158 9.31 4.70 21.21
N LEU A 159 8.08 4.95 20.77
CA LEU A 159 7.10 5.71 21.56
C LEU A 159 6.55 4.91 22.75
N LEU A 160 6.55 3.59 22.65
CA LEU A 160 6.16 2.68 23.71
C LEU A 160 7.35 2.21 24.58
N ALA A 161 8.56 2.73 24.35
CA ALA A 161 9.72 2.41 25.17
C ALA A 161 9.83 3.36 26.36
N ASP A 162 10.06 2.81 27.55
CA ASP A 162 10.16 3.57 28.80
C ASP A 162 11.52 4.26 28.97
N ASP A 163 12.58 3.70 28.37
CA ASP A 163 13.95 4.17 28.54
C ASP A 163 14.68 4.27 27.19
N MET A 164 15.41 5.38 27.01
CA MET A 164 16.31 5.63 25.90
C MET A 164 17.40 4.54 25.78
N GLU A 165 17.84 3.97 26.90
CA GLU A 165 18.85 2.91 26.93
C GLU A 165 18.39 1.62 26.24
N MET A 166 17.08 1.33 26.25
CA MET A 166 16.52 0.19 25.52
C MET A 166 16.55 0.41 24.00
N VAL A 167 16.53 1.66 23.56
CA VAL A 167 16.47 2.05 22.14
C VAL A 167 17.89 2.17 21.53
N LYS A 168 18.94 1.77 22.26
CA LYS A 168 20.33 1.70 21.74
C LYS A 168 20.54 0.72 20.59
N HIS A 169 19.54 -0.08 20.24
CA HIS A 169 19.57 -0.89 19.04
C HIS A 169 19.71 -0.02 17.78
N ASP A 170 20.38 -0.56 16.76
CA ASP A 170 20.45 0.10 15.46
C ASP A 170 19.01 0.34 14.91
N LEU A 171 18.78 1.52 14.34
CA LEU A 171 17.51 1.94 13.76
C LEU A 171 17.03 0.95 12.69
N SER A 172 17.96 0.26 12.03
CA SER A 172 17.68 -0.83 11.09
C SER A 172 16.91 -1.99 11.75
N THR A 173 17.28 -2.39 12.96
CA THR A 173 16.62 -3.45 13.74
C THR A 173 15.20 -3.03 14.13
N LEU A 174 14.99 -1.76 14.47
CA LEU A 174 13.68 -1.23 14.85
C LEU A 174 12.71 -1.09 13.68
N LYS A 175 13.21 -1.06 12.45
CA LYS A 175 12.38 -1.04 11.23
C LYS A 175 11.89 -2.44 10.86
N LEU A 176 12.71 -3.47 11.09
CA LEU A 176 12.41 -4.83 10.65
C LEU A 176 11.28 -5.49 11.45
N LEU A 177 10.37 -6.14 10.75
CA LEU A 177 9.38 -7.05 11.32
C LEU A 177 10.01 -8.45 11.59
N SER A 178 11.02 -8.51 12.46
CA SER A 178 11.82 -9.72 12.77
C SER A 178 11.06 -10.77 13.59
N VAL A 179 11.51 -12.03 13.60
CA VAL A 179 10.91 -13.05 14.51
C VAL A 179 11.18 -12.75 15.99
N GLU A 180 12.27 -12.03 16.26
CA GLU A 180 12.67 -11.56 17.58
C GLU A 180 12.09 -10.18 17.88
N ALA A 181 11.66 -9.95 19.11
CA ALA A 181 11.09 -8.69 19.57
C ALA A 181 12.23 -7.77 20.08
N PRO A 182 12.63 -6.72 19.33
CA PRO A 182 13.89 -6.01 19.58
C PRO A 182 13.89 -5.28 20.93
N LEU A 183 12.76 -4.73 21.35
CA LEU A 183 12.61 -4.02 22.64
C LEU A 183 11.87 -4.88 23.69
N GLY A 184 11.82 -6.20 23.48
CA GLY A 184 11.09 -7.14 24.33
C GLY A 184 9.65 -7.40 23.89
N ILE A 185 9.09 -8.51 24.39
CA ILE A 185 7.79 -9.03 23.96
C ILE A 185 6.65 -8.06 24.28
N SER A 186 6.63 -7.48 25.47
CA SER A 186 5.59 -6.52 25.90
C SER A 186 5.50 -5.28 24.98
N ASN A 187 6.65 -4.68 24.64
CA ASN A 187 6.71 -3.53 23.72
C ASN A 187 6.23 -3.92 22.31
N GLU A 188 6.73 -5.04 21.78
CA GLU A 188 6.33 -5.52 20.45
C GLU A 188 4.83 -5.85 20.39
N VAL A 189 4.29 -6.53 21.40
CA VAL A 189 2.85 -6.82 21.48
C VAL A 189 2.02 -5.54 21.55
N SER A 190 2.47 -4.54 22.32
CA SER A 190 1.79 -3.25 22.43
C SER A 190 1.80 -2.50 21.09
N ALA A 191 2.95 -2.45 20.40
CA ALA A 191 3.07 -1.83 19.09
C ALA A 191 2.14 -2.49 18.06
N LEU A 192 2.15 -3.82 17.96
CA LEU A 192 1.30 -4.55 17.02
C LEU A 192 -0.19 -4.40 17.36
N ARG A 193 -0.55 -4.40 18.65
CA ARG A 193 -1.94 -4.17 19.09
C ARG A 193 -2.41 -2.76 18.71
N THR A 194 -1.56 -1.75 18.82
CA THR A 194 -1.87 -0.39 18.34
C THR A 194 -2.11 -0.38 16.82
N VAL A 195 -1.28 -1.08 16.02
CA VAL A 195 -1.52 -1.20 14.57
C VAL A 195 -2.84 -1.93 14.26
N ILE A 196 -3.16 -3.00 14.99
CA ILE A 196 -4.44 -3.71 14.84
C ILE A 196 -5.61 -2.76 15.14
N ALA A 197 -5.51 -1.94 16.19
CA ALA A 197 -6.55 -0.96 16.51
C ALA A 197 -6.65 0.16 15.46
N LEU A 198 -5.53 0.60 14.87
CA LEU A 198 -5.56 1.51 13.72
C LEU A 198 -6.30 0.91 12.54
N CYS A 199 -6.11 -0.38 12.27
CA CYS A 199 -6.84 -1.08 11.22
C CYS A 199 -8.36 -1.12 11.52
N VAL A 200 -8.74 -1.36 12.77
CA VAL A 200 -10.17 -1.31 13.19
C VAL A 200 -10.76 0.08 12.96
N ILE A 201 -10.05 1.13 13.36
CA ILE A 201 -10.49 2.52 13.16
C ILE A 201 -10.59 2.82 11.65
N ALA A 202 -9.59 2.45 10.85
CA ALA A 202 -9.60 2.64 9.40
C ALA A 202 -10.77 1.91 8.73
N LEU A 203 -11.06 0.67 9.14
CA LEU A 203 -12.20 -0.09 8.65
C LEU A 203 -13.54 0.58 9.01
N GLY A 204 -13.63 1.19 10.20
CA GLY A 204 -14.80 1.93 10.67
C GLY A 204 -15.12 3.20 9.88
N HIS A 205 -14.17 3.75 9.12
CA HIS A 205 -14.41 4.91 8.25
C HIS A 205 -15.12 4.54 6.94
N PHE A 206 -15.19 3.26 6.58
CA PHE A 206 -15.98 2.83 5.43
C PHE A 206 -17.47 2.87 5.77
N PRO A 207 -18.32 3.52 4.96
CA PRO A 207 -19.75 3.62 5.22
C PRO A 207 -20.49 2.28 5.02
N THR A 208 -19.84 1.30 4.37
CA THR A 208 -20.43 0.00 4.05
C THR A 208 -19.51 -1.15 4.46
N LYS A 209 -20.12 -2.29 4.76
CA LYS A 209 -19.42 -3.56 5.01
C LYS A 209 -19.17 -4.32 3.71
N ILE A 210 -18.24 -5.29 3.74
CA ILE A 210 -17.93 -6.13 2.57
C ILE A 210 -19.19 -6.86 2.06
N MET A 211 -19.99 -7.45 2.95
CA MET A 211 -21.22 -8.16 2.54
C MET A 211 -22.24 -7.25 1.84
N GLU A 212 -22.35 -5.99 2.27
CA GLU A 212 -23.23 -5.01 1.64
C GLU A 212 -22.70 -4.66 0.24
N ASP A 213 -21.38 -4.52 0.10
CA ASP A 213 -20.73 -4.26 -1.19
C ASP A 213 -20.88 -5.42 -2.17
N GLU A 214 -20.71 -6.66 -1.71
CA GLU A 214 -20.95 -7.86 -2.51
C GLU A 214 -22.41 -7.95 -2.96
N SER A 215 -23.37 -7.49 -2.13
CA SER A 215 -24.78 -7.42 -2.52
C SER A 215 -25.03 -6.40 -3.63
N ILE A 216 -24.27 -5.30 -3.66
CA ILE A 216 -24.33 -4.29 -4.73
C ILE A 216 -23.78 -4.88 -6.04
N LEU A 217 -22.69 -5.64 -5.98
CA LEU A 217 -22.10 -6.28 -7.16
C LEU A 217 -23.00 -7.35 -7.81
N LYS A 218 -23.93 -7.93 -7.05
CA LYS A 218 -24.93 -8.88 -7.57
C LYS A 218 -26.05 -8.18 -8.36
N GLN A 219 -26.21 -6.87 -8.19
CA GLN A 219 -27.19 -6.08 -8.93
C GLN A 219 -26.61 -5.60 -10.25
N ARG A 220 -27.47 -5.26 -11.21
CA ARG A 220 -27.03 -4.66 -12.47
C ARG A 220 -26.66 -3.19 -12.22
N VAL A 221 -25.37 -2.93 -12.05
CA VAL A 221 -24.81 -1.59 -11.79
C VAL A 221 -24.00 -1.09 -13.00
N SER A 222 -23.64 0.19 -12.98
CA SER A 222 -22.73 0.75 -13.98
C SER A 222 -21.30 0.23 -13.79
N VAL A 223 -20.51 0.19 -14.87
CA VAL A 223 -19.09 -0.22 -14.81
C VAL A 223 -18.29 0.62 -13.80
N SER A 224 -18.54 1.93 -13.73
CA SER A 224 -17.89 2.81 -12.75
C SER A 224 -18.28 2.49 -11.32
N THR A 225 -19.55 2.10 -11.09
CA THR A 225 -20.01 1.66 -9.76
C THR A 225 -19.36 0.34 -9.39
N GLU A 226 -19.32 -0.61 -10.33
CA GLU A 226 -18.69 -1.91 -10.13
C GLU A 226 -17.23 -1.76 -9.70
N LEU A 227 -16.43 -0.98 -10.45
CA LEU A 227 -15.03 -0.72 -10.12
C LEU A 227 -14.85 -0.05 -8.75
N ALA A 228 -15.66 0.97 -8.43
CA ALA A 228 -15.59 1.65 -7.14
C ALA A 228 -15.93 0.72 -5.97
N VAL A 229 -16.92 -0.17 -6.16
CA VAL A 229 -17.34 -1.15 -5.16
C VAL A 229 -16.28 -2.25 -5.00
N GLN A 230 -15.71 -2.75 -6.11
CA GLN A 230 -14.59 -3.69 -6.08
C GLN A 230 -13.38 -3.10 -5.37
N PHE A 231 -13.01 -1.85 -5.67
CA PHE A 231 -11.90 -1.14 -5.04
C PHE A 231 -12.06 -1.10 -3.51
N ARG A 232 -13.20 -0.63 -3.00
CA ARG A 232 -13.41 -0.54 -1.55
C ARG A 232 -13.52 -1.92 -0.88
N ILE A 233 -13.98 -2.96 -1.59
CA ILE A 233 -13.90 -4.34 -1.09
C ILE A 233 -12.42 -4.73 -0.92
N GLN A 234 -11.59 -4.54 -1.95
CA GLN A 234 -10.16 -4.89 -1.87
C GLN A 234 -9.43 -4.13 -0.76
N LYS A 235 -9.74 -2.83 -0.57
CA LYS A 235 -9.19 -2.06 0.55
C LYS A 235 -9.60 -2.62 1.91
N LYS A 236 -10.88 -2.96 2.10
CA LYS A 236 -11.34 -3.58 3.35
C LYS A 236 -10.72 -4.97 3.57
N SER A 237 -10.61 -5.78 2.53
CA SER A 237 -9.96 -7.09 2.60
C SER A 237 -8.49 -6.97 3.01
N THR A 238 -7.75 -6.02 2.42
CA THR A 238 -6.35 -5.72 2.78
C THR A 238 -6.23 -5.39 4.27
N ILE A 239 -7.09 -4.51 4.81
CA ILE A 239 -7.12 -4.18 6.24
C ILE A 239 -7.35 -5.43 7.10
N ILE A 240 -8.33 -6.26 6.73
CA ILE A 240 -8.68 -7.48 7.47
C ILE A 240 -7.54 -8.50 7.45
N ASP A 241 -6.86 -8.65 6.31
CA ASP A 241 -5.73 -9.57 6.17
C ASP A 241 -4.53 -9.10 7.02
N VAL A 242 -4.21 -7.80 6.98
CA VAL A 242 -3.20 -7.18 7.85
C VAL A 242 -3.53 -7.44 9.33
N MET A 243 -4.77 -7.17 9.76
CA MET A 243 -5.21 -7.43 11.12
C MET A 243 -5.04 -8.90 11.52
N ARG A 244 -5.40 -9.82 10.63
CA ARG A 244 -5.35 -11.27 10.89
C ARG A 244 -3.92 -11.74 11.10
N ASP A 245 -3.00 -11.28 10.26
CA ASP A 245 -1.60 -11.68 10.32
C ASP A 245 -0.88 -11.06 11.52
N LEU A 246 -1.15 -9.79 11.83
CA LEU A 246 -0.66 -9.15 13.06
C LEU A 246 -1.20 -9.85 14.31
N THR A 247 -2.49 -10.21 14.33
CA THR A 247 -3.10 -10.94 15.44
C THR A 247 -2.45 -12.31 15.64
N ARG A 248 -2.14 -13.02 14.54
CA ARG A 248 -1.42 -14.30 14.60
C ARG A 248 -0.03 -14.11 15.21
N ARG A 249 0.69 -13.06 14.80
CA ARG A 249 2.03 -12.74 15.31
C ARG A 249 2.00 -12.38 16.79
N VAL A 250 1.03 -11.57 17.25
CA VAL A 250 0.82 -11.28 18.68
C VAL A 250 0.62 -12.56 19.49
N LYS A 251 -0.22 -13.50 19.02
CA LYS A 251 -0.44 -14.78 19.70
C LYS A 251 0.83 -15.61 19.80
N LEU A 252 1.65 -15.65 18.74
CA LEU A 252 2.93 -16.36 18.75
C LEU A 252 3.92 -15.75 19.76
N LEU A 253 4.01 -14.42 19.82
CA LEU A 253 4.89 -13.74 20.78
C LEU A 253 4.49 -14.01 22.23
N LEU A 254 3.20 -13.92 22.56
CA LEU A 254 2.69 -14.22 23.90
C LEU A 254 2.92 -15.68 24.31
N SER A 255 2.85 -16.62 23.36
CA SER A 255 3.14 -18.03 23.66
C SER A 255 4.62 -18.28 24.00
N LYS A 256 5.55 -17.49 23.43
CA LYS A 256 6.98 -17.57 23.76
C LYS A 256 7.26 -17.05 25.17
N GLU A 257 6.58 -15.97 25.56
CA GLU A 257 6.72 -15.36 26.90
C GLU A 257 6.33 -16.34 28.01
N SER A 258 5.27 -17.11 27.82
CA SER A 258 4.84 -18.15 28.78
C SER A 258 5.77 -19.36 28.91
N VAL A 259 6.70 -19.55 27.96
CA VAL A 259 7.69 -20.65 27.99
C VAL A 259 9.01 -20.17 28.60
N SER A 260 9.28 -18.87 28.59
CA SER A 260 10.48 -18.24 29.15
C SER A 260 10.33 -17.71 30.59
N ALA A 261 9.12 -17.73 31.14
CA ALA A 261 8.79 -17.35 32.52
C ALA A 261 8.68 -18.61 33.41
#